data_AF-A0A9P6FJC7-F1
#
_entry.id   AF-A0A9P6FJC7-F1
#
_cell.length_a   1.000
_cell.length_b   1.000
_cell.length_c   1.000
_cell.angle_alpha   90.00
_cell.angle_beta   90.00
_cell.angle_gamma   90.00
#
_symmetry.space_group_name_H-M   'P 1'
#
loop_
_entity.id
_entity.type
_entity.pdbx_description
1 polymer ?
#
loop_
_entity_poly.entity_id
_entity_poly.type
_entity_poly.pdbx_seq_one_letter_code
_entity_poly.pdbx_strand_id
1 'polypeptide(L)' 'VPFHLDQIDIYAPGQESAQKYMFDVPVVELNGRVAMMHRIDEPKLVEILQNEKAQKQDPKP' A
#
# COMPACT_ATOMS: atom_id res chain seq x y z
N VAL A 1 13.02 -6.36 -2.82
CA VAL A 1 12.94 -5.37 -1.73
C VAL A 1 12.24 -6.06 -0.57
N PRO A 2 12.84 -6.19 0.62
CA PRO A 2 12.14 -6.75 1.77
C PRO A 2 10.97 -5.83 2.17
N PHE A 3 9.79 -6.38 2.38
CA PHE A 3 8.62 -5.68 2.89
C PHE A 3 7.87 -6.58 3.87
N HIS A 4 7.05 -5.96 4.73
CA HIS A 4 6.04 -6.66 5.51
C HIS A 4 4.68 -6.44 4.84
N LEU A 5 3.85 -7.48 4.83
CA LEU A 5 2.52 -7.42 4.22
C LEU A 5 1.48 -7.69 5.31
N ASP A 6 0.68 -6.67 5.59
CA ASP A 6 -0.51 -6.79 6.41
C ASP A 6 -1.73 -6.91 5.49
N GLN A 7 -2.47 -8.01 5.62
CA GLN A 7 -3.72 -8.21 4.89
C GLN A 7 -4.89 -7.80 5.77
N ILE A 8 -5.70 -6.87 5.28
CA ILE A 8 -6.88 -6.36 5.99
C ILE A 8 -8.12 -6.82 5.24
N ASP A 9 -8.99 -7.55 5.94
CA ASP A 9 -10.37 -7.76 5.49
C ASP A 9 -11.20 -6.54 5.89
N ILE A 10 -11.63 -5.76 4.91
CA ILE A 10 -12.37 -4.52 5.13
C ILE A 10 -13.78 -4.74 5.70
N TYR A 11 -14.28 -5.98 5.67
CA TYR A 11 -15.59 -6.35 6.22
C TYR A 11 -15.49 -6.95 7.63
N ALA A 12 -14.28 -7.14 8.15
CA ALA A 12 -14.09 -7.66 9.50
C ALA A 12 -14.53 -6.64 10.58
N PRO A 13 -15.02 -7.10 11.74
CA PRO A 13 -15.33 -6.22 12.88
C PRO A 13 -14.11 -5.41 13.30
N GLY A 14 -14.27 -4.10 13.58
CA GLY A 14 -13.18 -3.22 13.97
C GLY A 14 -12.35 -2.64 12.82
N GLN A 15 -12.78 -2.85 11.56
CA GLN A 15 -12.15 -2.29 10.35
C GLN A 15 -13.01 -1.21 9.69
N GLU A 16 -13.81 -0.47 10.47
CA GLU A 16 -14.74 0.55 9.96
C GLU A 16 -14.01 1.64 9.17
N SER A 17 -12.76 1.95 9.52
CA SER A 17 -11.93 2.91 8.80
C SER A 17 -11.50 2.45 7.40
N ALA A 18 -11.41 1.13 7.18
CA ALA A 18 -11.02 0.54 5.90
C ALA A 18 -12.20 0.38 4.94
N GLN A 19 -13.44 0.42 5.45
CA GLN A 19 -14.67 0.36 4.64
C GLN A 19 -14.79 1.51 3.62
N LYS A 20 -14.06 2.63 3.82
CA LYS A 20 -13.93 3.70 2.83
C LYS A 20 -13.46 3.20 1.45
N TYR A 21 -12.79 2.05 1.39
CA TYR A 21 -12.31 1.41 0.16
C TYR A 21 -13.26 0.37 -0.43
N MET A 22 -14.50 0.21 0.07
CA MET A 22 -15.40 -0.88 -0.32
C MET A 22 -15.66 -1.02 -1.83
N PHE A 23 -15.61 0.09 -2.58
CA PHE A 23 -15.79 0.09 -4.04
C PHE A 23 -14.49 0.07 -4.83
N ASP A 24 -13.36 0.18 -4.13
CA ASP A 24 -12.05 0.36 -4.75
C ASP A 24 -11.09 -0.80 -4.51
N VAL A 25 -11.52 -1.81 -3.75
CA VAL A 25 -10.74 -3.01 -3.50
C VAL A 25 -10.34 -3.72 -4.80
N PRO A 26 -9.14 -4.33 -4.86
CA PRO A 26 -8.10 -4.29 -3.84
C PRO A 26 -7.36 -2.94 -3.79
N VAL A 27 -7.02 -2.50 -2.58
CA VAL A 27 -6.22 -1.30 -2.32
C VAL A 27 -4.92 -1.70 -1.64
N VAL A 28 -3.80 -1.11 -2.08
CA VAL A 28 -2.48 -1.25 -1.45
C VAL A 28 -2.10 0.09 -0.86
N GLU A 29 -1.91 0.12 0.45
CA GLU A 29 -1.27 1.23 1.14
C GLU A 29 0.20 0.90 1.43
N LEU A 30 1.08 1.88 1.24
CA LEU A 30 2.49 1.82 1.59
C LEU A 30 2.83 2.96 2.54
N ASN A 31 3.29 2.64 3.75
CA ASN A 31 3.59 3.61 4.81
C ASN A 31 2.43 4.59 5.09
N GLY A 32 1.18 4.09 5.07
CA GLY A 32 -0.04 4.89 5.31
C GLY A 32 -0.50 5.76 4.15
N ARG A 33 0.05 5.56 2.94
CA ARG A 33 -0.35 6.27 1.71
C ARG A 33 -0.84 5.26 0.68
N VAL A 34 -1.95 5.57 0.01
CA VAL A 34 -2.46 4.74 -1.09
C VAL A 34 -1.46 4.72 -2.23
N ALA A 35 -0.97 3.54 -2.58
CA ALA A 35 -0.06 3.32 -3.70
C ALA A 35 -0.82 2.89 -4.96
N MET A 36 -1.80 1.98 -4.81
CA MET A 36 -2.56 1.39 -5.92
C MET A 36 -3.98 1.00 -5.49
N MET A 37 -4.93 1.00 -6.43
CA MET A 37 -6.34 0.65 -6.24
C MET A 37 -6.88 -0.08 -7.49
N HIS A 38 -7.99 -0.83 -7.36
CA HIS A 38 -8.70 -1.61 -8.39
C HIS A 38 -7.91 -2.74 -9.06
N ARG A 39 -6.69 -2.48 -9.52
CA ARG A 39 -5.80 -3.45 -10.15
C ARG A 39 -4.38 -3.27 -9.65
N ILE A 40 -3.82 -4.35 -9.13
CA ILE A 40 -2.42 -4.39 -8.69
C ILE A 40 -1.57 -4.90 -9.85
N ASP A 41 -0.89 -3.97 -10.50
CA ASP A 41 0.13 -4.27 -11.49
C ASP A 41 1.45 -4.57 -10.79
N GLU A 42 1.93 -5.80 -10.92
CA GLU A 42 3.13 -6.27 -10.21
C GLU A 42 4.40 -5.51 -10.63
N PRO A 43 4.71 -5.31 -11.93
CA PRO A 43 5.85 -4.49 -12.33
C PRO A 43 5.85 -3.10 -11.70
N LYS A 44 4.71 -2.41 -11.75
CA LYS A 44 4.55 -1.08 -11.14
C LYS A 44 4.70 -1.10 -9.62
N LEU A 45 4.18 -2.13 -8.95
CA LEU A 45 4.34 -2.27 -7.50
C LEU A 45 5.82 -2.46 -7.12
N VAL A 46 6.58 -3.24 -7.90
CA VAL A 46 8.03 -3.43 -7.69
C VAL A 46 8.77 -2.10 -7.82
N GLU A 47 8.47 -1.29 -8.84
CA GLU A 47 9.04 0.05 -9.02
C GLU A 47 8.74 0.96 -7.81
N ILE A 48 7.49 0.99 -7.34
CA ILE A 48 7.09 1.78 -6.17
C ILE A 48 7.89 1.37 -4.92
N LEU A 49 8.02 0.07 -4.65
CA LEU A 49 8.76 -0.45 -3.50
C LEU A 49 10.26 -0.10 -3.56
N GLN A 50 10.85 -0.11 -4.75
CA GLN A 50 12.25 0.28 -4.94
C GLN A 50 12.46 1.78 -4.72
N ASN A 51 11.57 2.61 -5.28
CA ASN A 51 11.62 4.06 -5.12
C ASN A 51 11.45 4.50 -3.66
N GLU A 52 10.55 3.84 -2.91
CA GLU A 52 10.35 4.12 -1.49
C GLU A 52 11.61 3.82 -0.66
N LYS A 53 12.34 2.76 -1.00
CA LYS A 53 13.62 2.43 -0.37
C LYS A 53 14.67 3.51 -0.63
N ALA A 54 14.72 4.03 -1.85
CA ALA A 54 15.66 5.11 -2.22
C ALA A 54 15.35 6.40 -1.45
N GLN A 55 14.08 6.79 -1.33
CA GLN A 55 13.68 7.99 -0.58
C GLN A 55 14.00 7.91 0.92
N LYS A 56 13.96 6.72 1.52
CA LYS A 56 14.38 6.53 2.93
C LYS A 56 15.89 6.65 3.15
N GLN A 57 16.70 6.60 2.08
CA GLN A 57 18.17 6.66 2.16
C GLN A 57 18.76 8.06 1.94
N ASP A 58 17.96 9.02 1.47
CA ASP A 58 18.35 10.42 1.31
C ASP A 58 17.56 11.34 2.27
N PRO A 59 17.94 11.44 3.56
CA PRO A 59 17.55 12.59 4.34
C PRO A 59 18.31 13.79 3.76
N LYS A 60 17.62 14.58 2.94
CA LYS A 60 18.16 15.84 2.42
C LYS A 60 18.66 16.70 3.61
N PRO A 61 19.91 17.19 3.57
CA PRO A 61 20.50 18.00 4.64
C PRO A 61 19.84 19.37 4.79
#